data_AF-A0A925V0J4-F1
#
_entry.id   AF-A0A925V0J4-F1
#
_cell.length_a   1.000
_cell.length_b   1.000
_cell.length_c   1.000
_cell.angle_alpha   90.00
_cell.angle_beta   90.00
_cell.angle_gamma   90.00
#
_symmetry.space_group_name_H-M   'P 1'
#
loop_
_entity.id
_entity.type
_entity.pdbx_description
1 polymer ?
#
loop_
_entity_poly.entity_id
_entity_poly.type
_entity_poly.pdbx_seq_one_letter_code
_entity_poly.pdbx_strand_id
1 'polypeptide(L)'
;MARAQHANATASPVDNGTVIGPDIRVSGRVTGEEDLHIEGRVDGAIALTETLYVAPGGIVAATVEAHNIVVSGVLMGNVTARDCVTLHPGAKLVGDITAPRLVIADGATFKGNVHMGGEAPPAREKARAAPPRAR
;
A
#
# COMPACT_ATOMS: atom_id res chain seq x y z
N MET A 1 -12.06 19.77 -44.44
CA MET A 1 -12.09 20.70 -43.29
C MET A 1 -12.82 19.99 -42.16
N ALA A 2 -12.17 19.07 -41.42
CA ALA A 2 -11.59 19.27 -40.07
C ALA A 2 -12.62 19.88 -39.08
N ARG A 3 -13.08 19.23 -38.00
CA ARG A 3 -12.39 18.38 -37.03
C ARG A 3 -13.34 17.36 -36.40
N ALA A 4 -12.80 16.18 -36.10
CA ALA A 4 -13.45 15.06 -35.43
C ALA A 4 -13.70 15.33 -33.94
N GLN A 5 -14.67 14.57 -33.45
CA GLN A 5 -15.36 14.62 -32.16
C GLN A 5 -14.46 14.45 -30.93
N HIS A 6 -14.90 15.05 -29.83
CA HIS A 6 -14.34 14.92 -28.49
C HIS A 6 -14.26 13.44 -28.06
N ALA A 7 -13.08 13.00 -27.65
CA ALA A 7 -12.87 11.68 -27.07
C ALA A 7 -13.49 11.65 -25.66
N ASN A 8 -14.53 10.84 -25.52
CA ASN A 8 -15.22 10.49 -24.30
C ASN A 8 -14.23 9.96 -23.25
N ALA A 9 -14.04 10.68 -22.15
CA ALA A 9 -13.37 10.16 -20.97
C ALA A 9 -14.30 9.11 -20.35
N THR A 10 -13.98 7.83 -20.57
CA THR A 10 -14.52 6.71 -19.80
C THR A 10 -14.13 6.88 -18.35
N ALA A 11 -14.95 7.59 -17.58
CA ALA A 11 -14.93 7.51 -16.13
C ALA A 11 -15.43 6.11 -15.76
N SER A 12 -14.49 5.20 -15.49
CA SER A 12 -14.75 3.95 -14.79
C SER A 12 -15.51 4.28 -13.49
N PRO A 13 -16.48 3.44 -13.06
CA PRO A 13 -17.16 3.66 -11.80
C PRO A 13 -16.10 3.70 -10.71
N VAL A 14 -15.95 4.85 -10.05
CA VAL A 14 -15.08 4.98 -8.90
C VAL A 14 -15.72 4.18 -7.77
N ASP A 15 -15.20 2.98 -7.55
CA ASP A 15 -15.44 2.19 -6.36
C ASP A 15 -15.04 3.04 -5.13
N ASN A 16 -16.02 3.74 -4.55
CA ASN A 16 -16.13 4.25 -3.19
C ASN A 16 -14.88 4.78 -2.43
N GLY A 17 -13.85 5.26 -3.12
CA GLY A 17 -12.61 5.76 -2.55
C GLY A 17 -12.28 7.22 -2.90
N THR A 18 -11.50 7.86 -2.05
CA THR A 18 -11.02 9.24 -2.22
C THR A 18 -9.85 9.28 -3.19
N VAL A 19 -9.82 10.27 -4.08
CA VAL A 19 -8.73 10.47 -5.05
C VAL A 19 -8.04 11.81 -4.81
N ILE A 20 -6.71 11.79 -4.64
CA ILE A 20 -5.84 12.96 -4.60
C ILE A 20 -5.27 13.16 -5.99
N GLY A 21 -5.80 14.17 -6.69
CA GLY A 21 -5.40 14.48 -8.07
C GLY A 21 -3.92 14.87 -8.23
N PRO A 22 -3.40 14.84 -9.46
CA PRO A 22 -1.97 14.99 -9.77
C PRO A 22 -1.36 16.35 -9.38
N ASP A 23 -2.15 17.43 -9.45
CA ASP A 23 -1.72 18.78 -9.07
C ASP A 23 -1.90 19.09 -7.58
N ILE A 24 -2.47 18.17 -6.82
CA ILE A 24 -2.70 18.34 -5.39
C ILE A 24 -1.44 17.97 -4.61
N ARG A 25 -1.07 18.85 -3.67
CA ARG A 25 -0.02 18.60 -2.68
C ARG A 25 -0.63 18.61 -1.30
N VAL A 26 -0.50 17.49 -0.60
CA VAL A 26 -0.94 17.37 0.79
C VAL A 26 0.29 17.35 1.68
N SER A 27 0.31 18.21 2.69
CA SER A 27 1.39 18.28 3.68
C SER A 27 0.75 18.18 5.06
N GLY A 28 1.08 17.14 5.82
CA GLY A 28 0.55 16.95 7.17
C GLY A 28 0.14 15.50 7.43
N ARG A 29 -0.93 15.32 8.21
CA ARG A 29 -1.47 14.00 8.55
C ARG A 29 -2.79 13.76 7.82
N VAL A 30 -2.88 12.65 7.09
CA VAL A 30 -4.07 12.17 6.41
C VAL A 30 -4.57 10.93 7.13
N THR A 31 -5.84 10.94 7.53
CA THR A 31 -6.50 9.80 8.17
C THR A 31 -7.80 9.49 7.44
N GLY A 32 -8.08 8.22 7.20
CA GLY A 32 -9.30 7.79 6.52
C GLY A 32 -9.64 6.33 6.77
N GLU A 33 -10.91 5.99 6.58
CA GLU A 33 -11.45 4.63 6.76
C GLU A 33 -11.94 4.05 5.43
N GLU A 34 -11.48 4.60 4.32
CA GLU A 34 -11.85 4.24 2.95
C GLU A 34 -10.60 4.09 2.09
N ASP A 35 -10.77 3.58 0.87
CA ASP A 35 -9.69 3.45 -0.09
C ASP A 35 -9.20 4.83 -0.54
N LEU A 36 -7.88 5.01 -0.60
CA LEU A 36 -7.26 6.27 -1.02
C LEU A 36 -6.40 6.06 -2.25
N HIS A 37 -6.67 6.82 -3.30
CA HIS A 37 -5.86 6.89 -4.51
C HIS A 37 -5.04 8.17 -4.54
N ILE A 38 -3.72 8.04 -4.70
CA ILE A 38 -2.79 9.17 -4.73
C ILE A 38 -2.14 9.25 -6.11
N GLU A 39 -2.53 10.28 -6.87
CA GLU A 39 -1.90 10.66 -8.14
C GLU A 39 -0.95 11.85 -7.98
N GLY A 40 -1.16 12.67 -6.95
CA GLY A 40 -0.36 13.86 -6.65
C GLY A 40 0.80 13.61 -5.69
N ARG A 41 1.12 14.62 -4.88
CA ARG A 41 2.21 14.55 -3.89
C ARG A 41 1.69 14.59 -2.47
N VAL A 42 2.15 13.68 -1.63
CA VAL A 42 1.80 13.66 -0.20
C VAL A 42 3.07 13.64 0.64
N ASP A 43 3.16 14.55 1.60
CA ASP A 43 4.27 14.68 2.53
C ASP A 43 3.74 14.64 3.98
N GLY A 44 4.34 13.82 4.83
CA GLY A 44 3.99 13.72 6.25
C GLY A 44 3.59 12.32 6.71
N ALA A 45 2.34 12.12 7.10
CA ALA A 45 1.86 10.83 7.63
C ALA A 45 0.49 10.45 7.05
N ILE A 46 0.32 9.20 6.65
CA ILE A 46 -0.92 8.64 6.12
C ILE A 46 -1.30 7.46 7.00
N ALA A 47 -2.51 7.47 7.56
CA ALA A 47 -3.06 6.36 8.31
C ALA A 47 -4.43 5.99 7.75
N LEU A 48 -4.54 4.83 7.14
CA LEU A 48 -5.75 4.32 6.53
C LEU A 48 -6.12 2.98 7.15
N THR A 49 -7.42 2.74 7.29
CA THR A 49 -7.91 1.44 7.75
C THR A 49 -8.06 0.44 6.60
N GLU A 50 -8.17 0.94 5.37
CA GLU A 50 -8.39 0.17 4.14
C GLU A 50 -7.16 0.20 3.21
N THR A 51 -7.36 0.23 1.89
CA THR A 51 -6.28 0.10 0.90
C THR A 51 -5.76 1.46 0.43
N LEU A 52 -4.44 1.59 0.40
CA LEU A 52 -3.76 2.72 -0.23
C LEU A 52 -3.30 2.35 -1.65
N TYR A 53 -3.68 3.16 -2.63
CA TYR A 53 -3.24 3.07 -4.01
C TYR A 53 -2.37 4.28 -4.36
N VAL A 54 -1.11 4.04 -4.68
CA VAL A 54 -0.21 5.08 -5.23
C VAL A 54 -0.14 4.90 -6.73
N ALA A 55 -0.69 5.85 -7.48
CA ALA A 55 -0.69 5.82 -8.93
C ALA A 55 0.72 6.07 -9.50
N PRO A 56 0.99 5.79 -10.79
CA PRO A 56 2.32 5.93 -11.39
C PRO A 56 2.94 7.33 -11.32
N GLY A 57 2.11 8.39 -11.31
CA GLY A 57 2.56 9.78 -11.13
C GLY A 57 2.66 10.23 -9.66
N GLY A 58 2.16 9.40 -8.73
CA GLY A 58 2.08 9.72 -7.32
C GLY A 58 3.45 9.70 -6.64
N ILE A 59 3.71 10.72 -5.82
CA ILE A 59 4.93 10.82 -5.02
C ILE A 59 4.52 10.94 -3.55
N VAL A 60 4.79 9.88 -2.78
CA VAL A 60 4.49 9.83 -1.35
C VAL A 60 5.79 9.88 -0.57
N ALA A 61 6.00 10.96 0.18
CA ALA A 61 7.13 11.16 1.08
C ALA A 61 6.61 11.18 2.52
N ALA A 62 6.21 10.02 3.04
CA ALA A 62 5.45 9.95 4.28
C ALA A 62 5.66 8.63 5.03
N THR A 63 5.29 8.62 6.32
CA THR A 63 5.04 7.38 7.05
C THR A 63 3.63 6.91 6.73
N VAL A 64 3.51 5.73 6.13
CA VAL A 64 2.25 5.17 5.66
C VAL A 64 1.88 3.98 6.53
N GLU A 65 0.68 4.01 7.12
CA GLU A 65 0.03 2.86 7.75
C GLU A 65 -1.27 2.56 7.00
N ALA A 66 -1.42 1.34 6.49
CA ALA A 66 -2.65 0.90 5.84
C ALA A 66 -2.87 -0.61 6.02
N HIS A 67 -4.04 -1.12 5.63
CA HIS A 67 -4.26 -2.56 5.59
C HIS A 67 -3.49 -3.17 4.42
N ASN A 68 -3.79 -2.70 3.22
CA ASN A 68 -3.12 -3.06 1.98
C ASN A 68 -2.49 -1.84 1.33
N ILE A 69 -1.33 -2.03 0.71
CA ILE A 69 -0.61 -0.93 0.05
C ILE A 69 -0.23 -1.38 -1.35
N VAL A 70 -0.76 -0.69 -2.35
CA VAL A 70 -0.50 -0.93 -3.76
C VAL A 70 0.26 0.27 -4.32
N VAL A 71 1.51 0.05 -4.71
CA VAL A 71 2.39 1.14 -5.19
C VAL A 71 2.68 0.94 -6.67
N SER A 72 2.31 1.90 -7.49
CA SER A 72 2.67 1.99 -8.92
C SER A 72 3.60 3.17 -9.21
N GLY A 73 3.72 4.14 -8.29
CA GLY A 73 4.53 5.35 -8.43
C GLY A 73 5.78 5.33 -7.55
N VAL A 74 6.06 6.47 -6.91
CA VAL A 74 7.23 6.65 -6.03
C VAL A 74 6.79 6.79 -4.58
N LEU A 75 7.32 5.93 -3.71
CA LEU A 75 7.10 5.99 -2.27
C LEU A 75 8.45 6.10 -1.55
N MET A 76 8.62 7.14 -0.74
CA MET A 76 9.77 7.39 0.10
C MET A 76 9.33 7.50 1.57
N GLY A 77 9.83 6.61 2.43
CA GLY A 77 9.51 6.62 3.86
C GLY A 77 9.19 5.25 4.43
N ASN A 78 8.68 5.25 5.66
CA ASN A 78 8.33 4.03 6.37
C ASN A 78 6.94 3.55 5.95
N VAL A 79 6.84 2.28 5.57
CA VAL A 79 5.61 1.66 5.09
C VAL A 79 5.22 0.55 6.04
N THR A 80 4.04 0.64 6.63
CA THR A 80 3.47 -0.37 7.51
C THR A 80 2.18 -0.88 6.89
N ALA A 81 2.17 -2.12 6.42
CA ALA A 81 0.96 -2.79 5.96
C ALA A 81 0.56 -3.91 6.90
N ARG A 82 -0.73 -4.06 7.16
CA ARG A 82 -1.25 -5.11 8.05
C ARG A 82 -1.34 -6.47 7.37
N ASP A 83 -1.59 -6.51 6.06
CA ASP A 83 -1.71 -7.77 5.31
C ASP A 83 -0.69 -7.86 4.16
N CYS A 84 -0.78 -6.97 3.17
CA CYS A 84 0.05 -7.09 1.97
C CYS A 84 0.52 -5.74 1.41
N VAL A 85 1.79 -5.70 1.01
CA VAL A 85 2.35 -4.65 0.14
C VAL A 85 2.56 -5.21 -1.25
N THR A 86 2.00 -4.55 -2.26
CA THR A 86 2.14 -4.90 -3.68
C THR A 86 2.81 -3.77 -4.43
N LEU A 87 3.97 -4.04 -5.02
CA LEU A 87 4.69 -3.13 -5.90
C LEU A 87 4.38 -3.52 -7.35
N HIS A 88 3.71 -2.63 -8.07
CA HIS A 88 3.41 -2.78 -9.50
C HIS A 88 4.63 -2.47 -10.37
N PRO A 89 4.60 -2.85 -11.67
CA PRO A 89 5.69 -2.57 -12.59
C PRO A 89 6.03 -1.07 -12.66
N GLY A 90 7.31 -0.74 -12.55
CA GLY A 90 7.80 0.64 -12.56
C GLY A 90 7.71 1.38 -11.23
N ALA A 91 7.14 0.77 -10.18
CA ALA A 91 7.10 1.34 -8.85
C ALA A 91 8.50 1.48 -8.25
N LYS A 92 8.72 2.57 -7.49
CA LYS A 92 9.98 2.83 -6.78
C LYS A 92 9.69 3.07 -5.32
N LEU A 93 10.19 2.20 -4.45
CA LEU A 93 10.06 2.35 -3.01
C LEU A 93 11.43 2.50 -2.37
N VAL A 94 11.61 3.57 -1.59
CA VAL A 94 12.83 3.84 -0.83
C VAL A 94 12.48 4.05 0.64
N GLY A 95 12.85 3.11 1.50
CA GLY A 95 12.58 3.16 2.93
C GLY A 95 12.31 1.79 3.54
N ASP A 96 11.87 1.77 4.79
CA ASP A 96 11.66 0.54 5.54
C ASP A 96 10.21 0.05 5.37
N ILE A 97 10.04 -1.21 4.96
CA ILE A 97 8.73 -1.87 4.83
C ILE A 97 8.52 -2.79 6.03
N THR A 98 7.38 -2.67 6.69
CA THR A 98 6.89 -3.62 7.70
C THR A 98 5.57 -4.21 7.22
N ALA A 99 5.58 -5.48 6.81
CA ALA A 99 4.38 -6.16 6.31
C ALA A 99 4.53 -7.69 6.38
N PRO A 100 3.47 -8.46 6.64
CA PRO A 100 3.58 -9.92 6.67
C PRO A 100 3.72 -10.52 5.26
N ARG A 101 3.25 -9.82 4.21
CA ARG A 101 3.42 -10.21 2.80
C ARG A 101 3.91 -9.05 1.95
N LEU A 102 4.83 -9.35 1.04
CA LEU A 102 5.36 -8.42 0.06
C LEU A 102 5.36 -9.08 -1.32
N VAL A 103 4.71 -8.43 -2.29
CA VAL A 103 4.65 -8.84 -3.69
C VAL A 103 5.35 -7.78 -4.53
N ILE A 104 6.34 -8.18 -5.31
CA ILE A 104 7.11 -7.29 -6.18
C ILE A 104 6.92 -7.76 -7.62
N ALA A 105 6.28 -6.93 -8.44
CA ALA A 105 6.13 -7.18 -9.87
C ALA A 105 7.43 -6.88 -10.62
N ASP A 106 7.53 -7.44 -11.83
CA ASP A 106 8.66 -7.19 -12.73
C ASP A 106 8.80 -5.68 -13.03
N GLY A 107 10.04 -5.19 -12.98
CA GLY A 107 10.35 -3.77 -13.20
C GLY A 107 10.12 -2.84 -12.00
N ALA A 108 9.68 -3.34 -10.85
CA ALA A 108 9.65 -2.56 -9.61
C ALA A 108 11.05 -2.48 -8.97
N THR A 109 11.38 -1.34 -8.36
CA THR A 109 12.64 -1.13 -7.63
C THR A 109 12.35 -0.83 -6.16
N PHE A 110 12.89 -1.65 -5.28
CA PHE A 110 12.82 -1.43 -3.84
C PHE A 110 14.22 -1.22 -3.26
N LYS A 111 14.38 -0.23 -2.37
CA LYS A 111 15.63 0.04 -1.65
C LYS A 111 15.36 0.39 -0.19
N GLY A 112 15.75 -0.50 0.72
CA GLY A 112 15.66 -0.28 2.16
C GLY A 112 15.62 -1.62 2.91
N ASN A 113 15.14 -1.62 4.15
CA ASN A 113 14.95 -2.86 4.91
C ASN A 113 13.51 -3.33 4.82
N VAL A 114 13.32 -4.65 4.81
CA VAL A 114 11.99 -5.26 4.93
C VAL A 114 11.94 -6.03 6.23
N HIS A 115 11.07 -5.61 7.13
CA HIS A 115 10.67 -6.36 8.31
C HIS A 115 9.37 -7.10 7.99
N MET A 116 9.50 -8.40 7.71
CA MET A 116 8.34 -9.27 7.63
C MET A 116 7.90 -9.66 9.05
N GLY A 117 7.26 -8.70 9.73
CA GLY A 117 6.70 -8.84 11.07
C GLY A 117 5.39 -9.62 11.05
N GLY A 118 5.47 -10.90 10.69
CA GLY A 118 4.36 -11.83 10.57
C GLY A 118 4.53 -13.03 11.49
N GLU A 119 4.89 -12.80 12.74
CA GLU A 119 4.63 -13.78 13.80
C GLU A 119 3.91 -13.07 14.96
N ALA A 120 2.60 -12.91 14.81
CA ALA A 120 1.78 -13.36 15.93
C ALA A 120 1.95 -14.88 15.92
N PRO A 121 2.56 -15.51 16.96
CA PRO A 121 2.65 -16.96 17.01
C PRO A 121 1.24 -17.52 16.78
N PRO A 122 1.08 -18.56 15.96
CA PRO A 122 -0.21 -19.21 15.83
C PRO A 122 -0.65 -19.59 17.25
N ALA A 123 -1.74 -18.98 17.71
CA ALA A 123 -2.46 -19.42 18.89
C ALA A 123 -3.16 -20.74 18.55
N ARG A 124 -2.37 -21.80 18.41
CA ARG A 124 -2.71 -23.22 18.38
C ARG A 124 -1.37 -23.91 18.62
N GLU A 125 -1.18 -24.60 19.73
CA GLU A 125 -2.00 -25.73 20.11
C GLU A 125 -1.76 -26.01 21.58
N LYS A 126 -2.85 -26.16 22.35
CA LYS A 126 -2.84 -27.00 23.55
C LYS A 126 -2.53 -28.43 23.12
N ALA A 127 -1.29 -28.71 22.74
CA ALA A 127 -0.77 -30.04 22.58
C ALA A 127 -0.53 -30.58 23.99
N ARG A 128 -1.64 -31.05 24.56
CA ARG A 128 -1.74 -32.16 25.50
C ARG A 128 -0.45 -32.98 25.53
N ALA A 129 0.44 -32.62 26.46
CA ALA A 129 1.50 -33.50 26.92
C ALA A 129 0.83 -34.58 27.76
N ALA A 130 0.28 -35.60 27.09
CA ALA A 130 0.24 -36.93 27.67
C ALA A 130 1.46 -37.68 27.12
N PRO A 131 2.40 -38.07 27.98
CA PRO A 131 3.25 -39.22 27.72
C PRO A 131 2.95 -40.29 28.81
N PRO A 132 3.48 -41.52 28.70
CA PRO A 132 2.63 -42.65 28.32
C PRO A 132 2.65 -43.79 29.37
N ARG A 133 1.62 -44.64 29.28
CA ARG A 133 1.56 -46.09 29.57
C ARG A 133 2.27 -46.68 30.82
N ALA A 134 1.42 -47.36 31.59
CA ALA A 134 1.51 -48.77 32.00
C ALA A 134 2.68 -49.23 32.89
N ARG A 135 2.36 -49.58 34.14
CA ARG A 135 2.52 -50.95 34.67
C ARG A 135 1.58 -51.18 35.85
#